data_AF-A0A376YB46-F1
#
_entry.id   AF-A0A376YB46-F1
#
_cell.length_a   1.000
_cell.length_b   1.000
_cell.length_c   1.000
_cell.angle_alpha   90.00
_cell.angle_beta   90.00
_cell.angle_gamma   90.00
#
_symmetry.space_group_name_H-M   'P 1'
#
loop_
_entity.id
_entity.type
_entity.pdbx_description
1 polymer ?
#
loop_
_entity_poly.entity_id
_entity_poly.type
_entity_poly.pdbx_seq_one_letter_code
_entity_poly.pdbx_strand_id
1 'polypeptide(L)'
;MKRTPVLIDVNGVPLRESLSYNGGGAGFGGQMAEWLPPAQSADAALLPALRLGNARADDLVRNNGIAANAVALHKDHIVGHMFSDQLPSELALAGDAGDRGKKLCR
;
A
#
# COMPACT_ATOMS: atom_id res chain seq x y z
N MET A 1 -40.21 18.24 8.05
CA MET A 1 -39.18 18.83 7.15
C MET A 1 -37.85 18.16 7.44
N LYS A 2 -37.31 17.36 6.52
CA LYS A 2 -35.97 16.74 6.70
C LYS A 2 -34.92 17.81 6.35
N ARG A 3 -34.08 18.19 7.32
CA ARG A 3 -32.95 19.09 7.10
C ARG A 3 -31.79 18.27 6.54
N THR A 4 -31.31 18.62 5.36
CA THR A 4 -30.07 18.07 4.80
C THR A 4 -28.88 18.72 5.50
N PRO A 5 -27.94 17.94 6.07
CA PRO A 5 -26.76 18.50 6.71
C PRO A 5 -25.86 19.18 5.66
N VAL A 6 -25.42 20.42 5.96
CA VAL A 6 -24.47 21.16 5.12
C VAL A 6 -23.07 20.85 5.62
N LEU A 7 -22.23 20.28 4.74
CA LEU A 7 -20.81 20.07 5.02
C LEU A 7 -20.06 21.39 4.88
N ILE A 8 -19.16 21.67 5.82
CA ILE A 8 -18.42 22.93 5.92
C ILE A 8 -16.92 22.61 5.85
N ASP A 9 -16.18 23.41 5.09
CA ASP A 9 -14.71 23.34 4.99
C ASP A 9 -14.02 23.79 6.29
N VAL A 10 -12.71 23.53 6.39
CA VAL A 10 -11.80 24.03 7.44
C VAL A 10 -11.90 25.55 7.61
N ASN A 11 -12.20 26.27 6.53
CA ASN A 11 -12.37 27.72 6.53
C ASN A 11 -13.79 28.21 6.85
N GLY A 12 -14.70 27.32 7.27
CA GLY A 12 -16.08 27.69 7.62
C GLY A 12 -16.99 27.99 6.41
N VAL A 13 -16.51 27.74 5.19
CA VAL A 13 -17.27 27.93 3.95
C VAL A 13 -18.03 26.64 3.61
N PRO A 14 -19.32 26.70 3.22
CA PRO A 14 -20.05 25.51 2.81
C PRO A 14 -19.38 24.85 1.60
N LEU A 15 -19.09 23.55 1.73
CA LEU A 15 -18.47 22.77 0.67
C LEU A 15 -19.43 22.64 -0.51
N ARG A 16 -18.98 22.86 -1.74
CA ARG A 16 -19.79 22.53 -2.92
C ARG A 16 -20.04 21.03 -2.96
N GLU A 17 -21.24 20.61 -3.35
CA GLU A 17 -21.58 19.19 -3.51
C GLU A 17 -20.60 18.44 -4.44
N SER A 18 -20.02 19.12 -5.43
CA SER A 18 -19.00 18.56 -6.33
C SER A 18 -17.67 18.19 -5.65
N LEU A 19 -17.38 18.75 -4.48
CA LEU A 19 -16.18 18.45 -3.67
C LEU A 19 -16.45 17.38 -2.60
N SER A 20 -17.69 16.89 -2.49
CA SER A 20 -18.04 15.85 -1.54
C SER A 20 -17.44 14.49 -1.96
N TYR A 21 -17.04 13.69 -0.98
CA TYR A 21 -16.58 12.33 -1.21
C TYR A 21 -17.74 11.46 -1.68
N ASN A 22 -17.79 11.18 -2.99
CA ASN A 22 -18.86 10.41 -3.63
C ASN A 22 -18.74 8.88 -3.46
N GLY A 23 -17.73 8.40 -2.71
CA GLY A 23 -17.48 6.97 -2.51
C GLY A 23 -18.30 6.31 -1.41
N GLY A 24 -19.00 7.08 -0.57
CA GLY A 24 -19.72 6.56 0.60
C GLY A 24 -21.25 6.55 0.51
N GLY A 25 -21.83 6.98 -0.62
CA GLY A 25 -23.28 7.17 -0.78
C GLY A 25 -23.90 6.35 -1.91
N ALA A 26 -24.84 6.92 -2.65
CA ALA A 26 -25.43 6.30 -3.84
C ALA A 26 -24.46 6.17 -5.03
N GLY A 27 -23.18 6.54 -4.88
CA GLY A 27 -22.19 6.53 -5.95
C GLY A 27 -22.43 7.60 -7.00
N PHE A 28 -21.52 7.72 -7.96
CA PHE A 28 -21.66 8.63 -9.09
C PHE A 28 -22.84 8.20 -9.97
N GLY A 29 -23.88 9.03 -10.09
CA GLY A 29 -25.07 8.72 -10.88
C GLY A 29 -26.01 7.68 -10.27
N GLY A 30 -25.91 7.38 -8.96
CA GLY A 30 -26.86 6.49 -8.29
C GLY A 30 -26.52 5.00 -8.36
N GLN A 31 -25.36 4.63 -8.89
CA GLN A 31 -24.94 3.23 -9.10
C GLN A 31 -24.90 2.37 -7.81
N MET A 32 -24.65 3.00 -6.66
CA MET A 32 -24.63 2.31 -5.36
C MET A 32 -25.94 2.45 -4.58
N ALA A 33 -26.97 3.13 -5.13
CA ALA A 33 -28.26 3.28 -4.45
C ALA A 33 -28.98 1.94 -4.24
N GLU A 34 -28.80 1.00 -5.17
CA GLU A 34 -29.42 -0.34 -5.16
C GLU A 34 -28.40 -1.44 -4.84
N TRP A 35 -27.13 -1.09 -4.63
CA TRP A 35 -26.10 -2.09 -4.38
C TRP A 35 -26.26 -2.68 -2.97
N LEU A 36 -26.85 -3.87 -2.90
CA LEU A 36 -26.84 -4.70 -1.70
C LEU A 36 -25.63 -5.63 -1.75
N PRO A 37 -24.62 -5.45 -0.87
CA PRO A 37 -23.53 -6.40 -0.78
C PRO A 37 -24.07 -7.75 -0.27
N PRO A 38 -23.60 -8.89 -0.80
CA PRO A 38 -23.93 -10.19 -0.24
C PRO A 38 -23.44 -10.26 1.21
N ALA A 39 -24.26 -10.82 2.11
CA ALA A 39 -23.92 -11.00 3.51
C ALA A 39 -22.82 -12.06 3.67
N GLN A 40 -21.57 -11.65 3.49
CA GLN A 40 -20.38 -12.47 3.59
C GLN A 40 -19.31 -11.71 4.38
N SER A 41 -18.41 -12.44 5.04
CA SER A 41 -17.25 -11.80 5.67
C SER A 41 -16.36 -11.16 4.61
N ALA A 42 -15.60 -10.13 4.99
CA ALA A 42 -14.68 -9.44 4.08
C ALA A 42 -13.72 -10.42 3.38
N ASP A 43 -13.20 -11.39 4.13
CA ASP A 43 -12.32 -12.42 3.59
C ASP A 43 -13.07 -13.34 2.61
N ALA A 44 -14.30 -13.76 2.95
CA ALA A 44 -15.10 -14.63 2.09
C ALA A 44 -15.47 -13.98 0.76
N ALA A 45 -15.67 -12.66 0.74
CA ALA A 45 -15.93 -11.90 -0.49
C ALA A 45 -14.69 -11.83 -1.42
N LEU A 46 -13.48 -11.91 -0.87
CA LEU A 46 -12.23 -11.84 -1.63
C LEU A 46 -11.79 -13.20 -2.19
N LEU A 47 -12.12 -14.30 -1.52
CA LEU A 47 -11.70 -15.66 -1.90
C LEU A 47 -11.94 -16.03 -3.38
N PRO A 48 -13.09 -15.70 -4.01
CA PRO A 48 -13.35 -16.07 -5.40
C PRO A 48 -12.34 -15.46 -6.39
N ALA A 49 -11.88 -14.24 -6.11
CA ALA A 49 -10.96 -13.50 -6.98
C ALA A 49 -9.50 -13.55 -6.49
N LEU A 50 -9.25 -14.05 -5.28
CA LEU A 50 -7.94 -13.98 -4.63
C LEU A 50 -6.82 -14.57 -5.48
N ARG A 51 -7.03 -15.77 -6.04
CA ARG A 51 -6.01 -16.45 -6.87
C ARG A 51 -5.67 -15.64 -8.12
N LEU A 52 -6.69 -15.09 -8.77
CA LEU A 52 -6.53 -14.27 -9.96
C LEU A 52 -5.88 -12.92 -9.64
N GLY A 53 -6.25 -12.30 -8.52
CA GLY A 53 -5.65 -11.07 -8.01
C GLY A 53 -4.16 -11.25 -7.72
N ASN A 54 -3.80 -12.34 -7.03
CA ASN A 54 -2.41 -12.69 -6.75
C ASN A 54 -1.62 -12.91 -8.04
N ALA A 55 -2.16 -13.67 -9.00
CA ALA A 55 -1.50 -13.88 -10.28
C ALA A 55 -1.25 -12.56 -11.04
N ARG A 56 -2.21 -11.62 -11.01
CA ARG A 56 -2.05 -10.29 -11.62
C ARG A 56 -1.04 -9.42 -10.87
N ALA A 57 -1.00 -9.50 -9.54
CA ALA A 57 -0.01 -8.81 -8.74
C ALA A 57 1.41 -9.33 -9.03
N ASP A 58 1.58 -10.65 -9.09
CA ASP A 58 2.87 -11.28 -9.42
C ASP A 58 3.34 -10.91 -10.84
N ASP A 59 2.42 -10.87 -11.80
CA ASP A 59 2.71 -10.46 -13.17
C ASP A 59 3.14 -8.99 -13.25
N LEU A 60 2.46 -8.11 -12.51
CA LEU A 60 2.80 -6.69 -12.44
C LEU A 60 4.19 -6.46 -11.84
N VAL A 61 4.58 -7.23 -10.83
CA VAL A 61 5.93 -7.16 -10.23
C VAL A 61 7.01 -7.63 -11.21
N ARG A 62 6.72 -8.58 -12.11
CA ARG A 62 7.68 -9.06 -13.11
C ARG A 62 7.81 -8.14 -14.32
N ASN A 63 6.71 -7.51 -14.73
CA ASN A 63 6.66 -6.74 -15.98
C ASN A 63 6.81 -5.22 -15.80
N ASN A 64 6.76 -4.71 -14.56
CA ASN A 64 6.88 -3.28 -14.28
C ASN A 64 8.03 -2.99 -13.29
N GLY A 65 9.06 -2.29 -13.78
CA GLY A 65 10.21 -1.90 -12.97
C GLY A 65 9.87 -1.01 -11.77
N ILE A 66 8.82 -0.19 -11.85
CA ILE A 66 8.38 0.65 -10.72
C ILE A 66 7.79 -0.23 -9.61
N ALA A 67 6.97 -1.22 -9.99
CA ALA A 67 6.38 -2.15 -9.04
C ALA A 67 7.41 -3.11 -8.45
N ALA A 68 8.36 -3.58 -9.26
CA ALA A 68 9.49 -4.39 -8.79
C ALA A 68 10.31 -3.65 -7.74
N ASN A 69 10.65 -2.38 -7.99
CA ASN A 69 11.39 -1.55 -7.05
C ASN A 69 10.59 -1.27 -5.78
N ALA A 70 9.28 -1.02 -5.88
CA ALA A 70 8.41 -0.83 -4.73
C ALA A 70 8.34 -2.09 -3.84
N VAL A 71 8.27 -3.29 -4.44
CA VAL A 71 8.29 -4.55 -3.69
C VAL A 71 9.64 -4.82 -3.04
N ALA A 72 10.74 -4.51 -3.71
CA ALA A 72 12.09 -4.64 -3.14
C ALA A 72 12.24 -3.72 -1.91
N LEU A 73 11.94 -2.44 -2.06
CA LEU A 73 11.99 -1.45 -0.98
C LEU A 73 11.07 -1.84 0.18
N HIS A 74 9.85 -2.32 -0.12
CA HIS A 74 8.93 -2.80 0.90
C HIS A 74 9.47 -4.00 1.69
N LYS A 75 10.12 -4.98 1.02
CA LYS A 75 10.78 -6.12 1.68
C LYS A 75 11.94 -5.67 2.55
N ASP A 76 12.77 -4.76 2.04
CA ASP A 76 13.95 -4.26 2.74
C ASP A 76 13.56 -3.50 4.01
N HIS A 77 12.43 -2.77 3.97
CA HIS A 77 11.90 -2.06 5.13
C HIS A 77 11.32 -3.01 6.21
N ILE A 78 10.76 -4.15 5.82
CA ILE A 78 10.22 -5.16 6.76
C ILE A 78 11.35 -5.85 7.53
N VAL A 79 12.45 -6.20 6.86
CA VAL A 79 13.61 -6.83 7.49
C VAL A 79 14.42 -5.80 8.30
N GLY A 80 14.50 -4.56 7.83
CA GLY A 80 15.25 -3.48 8.51
C GLY A 80 14.74 -3.12 9.91
N HIS A 81 13.44 -3.24 10.20
CA HIS A 81 12.87 -2.97 11.54
C HIS A 81 13.02 -4.13 12.53
N MET A 82 13.11 -5.38 12.05
CA MET A 82 13.23 -6.56 12.94
C MET A 82 14.68 -6.93 13.31
N PHE A 83 15.70 -6.34 12.69
CA PHE A 83 17.12 -6.64 12.97
C PHE A 83 17.94 -5.45 13.50
N SER A 84 17.32 -4.31 13.81
CA SER A 84 18.06 -3.10 14.24
C SER A 84 18.37 -3.00 15.74
N ASP A 85 17.93 -3.94 16.58
CA ASP A 85 18.06 -3.84 18.05
C ASP A 85 19.20 -4.66 18.68
N GLN A 86 20.14 -5.23 17.92
CA GLN A 86 21.23 -6.03 18.52
C GLN A 86 22.58 -5.95 17.79
N LEU A 87 23.18 -4.77 17.71
CA LEU A 87 24.65 -4.70 17.67
C LEU A 87 25.10 -3.59 18.64
N PRO A 88 25.79 -3.92 19.75
CA PRO A 88 26.39 -2.89 20.58
C PRO A 88 27.37 -2.08 19.74
N SER A 89 27.35 -0.77 19.93
CA SER A 89 28.08 0.26 19.18
C SER A 89 29.62 0.21 19.30
N GLU A 90 30.21 -0.95 19.55
CA GLU A 90 31.62 -1.12 19.87
C GLU A 90 32.42 -1.89 18.80
N LEU A 91 31.79 -2.39 17.73
CA LEU A 91 32.48 -3.03 16.61
C LEU A 91 32.54 -2.20 15.31
N ALA A 92 32.24 -0.90 15.37
CA ALA A 92 32.36 0.01 14.22
C ALA A 92 33.80 0.55 14.01
N LEU A 93 34.77 0.17 14.84
CA LEU A 93 36.18 0.59 14.74
C LEU A 93 37.16 -0.55 14.45
N ALA A 94 36.68 -1.75 14.10
CA ALA A 94 37.54 -2.89 13.80
C ALA A 94 37.11 -3.57 12.49
N GLY A 95 37.44 -2.94 11.36
CA GLY A 95 37.10 -3.51 10.05
C GLY A 95 37.71 -2.81 8.85
N ASP A 96 38.80 -2.05 9.02
CA ASP A 96 39.65 -1.66 7.90
C ASP A 96 40.68 -2.78 7.67
N ALA A 97 40.28 -3.81 6.90
CA ALA A 97 41.21 -4.82 6.41
C ALA A 97 40.63 -5.57 5.20
N GLY A 98 41.10 -5.21 4.01
CA GLY A 98 41.37 -6.22 2.99
C GLY A 98 40.64 -6.09 1.66
N ASP A 99 41.09 -5.12 0.88
CA ASP A 99 41.15 -5.19 -0.59
C ASP A 99 41.83 -6.49 -1.07
N ARG A 100 41.06 -7.58 -1.23
CA ARG A 100 41.51 -8.82 -1.88
C ARG A 100 40.42 -9.44 -2.75
N GLY A 101 40.23 -8.86 -3.93
CA GLY A 101 39.45 -9.49 -5.00
C GLY A 101 39.95 -9.22 -6.43
N LYS A 102 40.99 -8.39 -6.61
CA LYS A 102 41.56 -8.06 -7.93
C LYS A 102 43.01 -8.53 -8.09
N LYS A 103 43.30 -9.83 -7.94
CA LYS A 103 44.47 -10.48 -8.61
C LYS A 103 44.32 -12.00 -8.58
N LEU A 104 43.65 -12.59 -9.58
CA LEU A 104 44.12 -13.84 -10.17
C LEU A 104 43.48 -14.06 -11.55
N CYS A 105 44.04 -13.39 -12.55
CA CYS A 105 44.13 -13.96 -13.90
C CYS A 105 45.47 -14.70 -13.96
N ARG A 106 45.42 -16.03 -13.97
CA ARG A 106 46.32 -16.89 -14.74
C ARG A 106 45.71 -18.27 -14.90
#